data_AF-A0A7Y4RBS7-F1
#
_entry.id   AF-A0A7Y4RBS7-F1
#
_cell.length_a   1.000
_cell.length_b   1.000
_cell.length_c   1.000
_cell.angle_alpha   90.00
_cell.angle_beta   90.00
_cell.angle_gamma   90.00
#
_symmetry.space_group_name_H-M   'P 1'
#
loop_
_entity.id
_entity.type
_entity.pdbx_description
1 polymer ?
#
loop_
_entity_poly.entity_id
_entity_poly.type
_entity_poly.pdbx_seq_one_letter_code
_entity_poly.pdbx_strand_id
1 'polypeptide(L)'
;MRIRWRGLELPSEVIRDVSVSTDTYGRFMIEPFERGFGTTVGNSLRRILLSSLEGAAVTSVKIAGASHEFMSLPGVLEDVTDIILNIKGIVVCYDGEEPRRMRVVRRTRGEVRAGDIEADTPVEVLNSDHVLATLTDDVHFGIEMEVKSGRGYSPASENAAPEQEIGVIPVDSVYSPVVRVRYRTEETRVGQRTNFDRLILDVWTNGTVAPEDAIVEAARILRKHLNPFIQYHDLGSKLVHSLPVVIKPVSVVSSELEKTLHKPVADLDLSVRASNCLEAARINTIGELVRKTESDLLRLRSFGKTSLREVRRKLADAGLSLGMVFDGDSAGPASGGGSTAGDDGGDDDASDEGITAGIRHDPREVSVHGDAP
;
A
#
# COMPACT_ATOMS: atom_id res chain seq x y z
N MET A 1 -29.51 -8.72 3.10
CA MET A 1 -30.13 -8.37 1.80
C MET A 1 -29.48 -9.24 0.73
N ARG A 2 -30.24 -9.95 -0.12
CA ARG A 2 -29.64 -10.85 -1.13
C ARG A 2 -29.04 -10.02 -2.26
N ILE A 3 -27.74 -10.11 -2.45
CA ILE A 3 -27.04 -9.39 -3.51
C ILE A 3 -26.91 -10.33 -4.69
N ARG A 4 -27.67 -10.07 -5.75
CA ARG A 4 -27.59 -10.82 -7.00
C ARG A 4 -26.91 -9.98 -8.05
N TRP A 5 -25.96 -10.57 -8.75
CA TRP A 5 -25.29 -9.93 -9.87
C TRP A 5 -25.32 -10.85 -11.08
N ARG A 6 -25.99 -10.40 -12.16
CA ARG A 6 -26.12 -11.16 -13.43
C ARG A 6 -26.57 -12.63 -13.25
N GLY A 7 -27.41 -12.89 -12.25
CA GLY A 7 -27.93 -14.23 -11.95
C GLY A 7 -27.10 -15.07 -10.98
N LEU A 8 -25.94 -14.57 -10.54
CA LEU A 8 -25.12 -15.17 -9.49
C LEU A 8 -25.52 -14.63 -8.12
N GLU A 9 -25.60 -15.50 -7.12
CA GLU A 9 -25.67 -15.08 -5.71
C GLU A 9 -24.28 -14.67 -5.23
N LEU A 10 -24.16 -13.47 -4.67
CA LEU A 10 -22.93 -12.99 -4.06
C LEU A 10 -23.01 -13.13 -2.54
N PRO A 11 -21.89 -13.44 -1.86
CA PRO A 11 -21.84 -13.46 -0.42
C PRO A 11 -22.15 -12.07 0.13
N SER A 12 -23.06 -12.01 1.09
CA SER A 12 -23.56 -10.72 1.62
C SER A 12 -22.83 -10.27 2.88
N GLU A 13 -22.25 -11.19 3.65
CA GLU A 13 -21.64 -10.88 4.94
C GLU A 13 -20.55 -11.90 5.29
N VAL A 14 -19.56 -11.45 6.06
CA VAL A 14 -18.56 -12.30 6.70
C VAL A 14 -18.92 -12.40 8.17
N ILE A 15 -19.29 -13.59 8.63
CA ILE A 15 -19.71 -13.83 10.01
C ILE A 15 -18.52 -14.39 10.79
N ARG A 16 -18.10 -13.70 11.87
CA ARG A 16 -17.12 -14.23 12.82
C ARG A 16 -17.82 -15.10 13.86
N ASP A 17 -17.28 -16.29 14.11
CA ASP A 17 -17.71 -17.14 15.21
C ASP A 17 -17.07 -16.67 16.52
N VAL A 18 -17.79 -15.79 17.24
CA VAL A 18 -17.32 -15.19 18.50
C VAL A 18 -17.15 -16.25 19.61
N SER A 19 -17.78 -17.42 19.49
CA SER A 19 -17.71 -18.45 20.53
C SER A 19 -16.36 -19.18 20.57
N VAL A 20 -15.67 -19.25 19.43
CA VAL A 20 -14.39 -19.97 19.27
C VAL A 20 -13.23 -19.02 18.99
N SER A 21 -13.50 -17.80 18.51
CA SER A 21 -12.45 -16.86 18.15
C SER A 21 -11.81 -16.19 19.37
N THR A 22 -10.49 -16.05 19.33
CA THR A 22 -9.66 -15.30 20.28
C THR A 22 -8.94 -14.17 19.54
N ASP A 23 -7.99 -13.49 20.20
CA ASP A 23 -7.19 -12.42 19.59
C ASP A 23 -6.16 -12.95 18.58
N THR A 24 -5.71 -14.19 18.75
CA THR A 24 -4.73 -14.86 17.86
C THR A 24 -5.35 -15.90 16.94
N TYR A 25 -6.66 -16.18 17.09
CA TYR A 25 -7.37 -17.16 16.28
C TYR A 25 -8.76 -16.65 15.88
N GLY A 26 -9.07 -16.69 14.59
CA GLY A 26 -10.38 -16.30 14.08
C GLY A 26 -10.99 -17.40 13.21
N ARG A 27 -12.27 -17.73 13.47
CA ARG A 27 -13.10 -18.53 12.57
C ARG A 27 -14.13 -17.66 11.89
N PHE A 28 -14.14 -17.72 10.57
CA PHE A 28 -15.00 -16.91 9.70
C PHE A 28 -15.85 -17.80 8.81
N MET A 29 -17.13 -17.46 8.70
CA MET A 29 -18.10 -18.15 7.86
C MET A 29 -18.65 -17.16 6.84
N ILE A 30 -18.56 -17.53 5.56
CA ILE A 30 -19.01 -16.70 4.46
C ILE A 30 -19.99 -17.51 3.61
N GLU A 31 -21.19 -16.96 3.45
CA GLU A 31 -22.26 -17.55 2.64
C GLU A 31 -23.18 -16.45 2.07
N PRO A 32 -23.87 -16.71 0.95
CA PRO A 32 -23.75 -17.88 0.08
C PRO A 32 -22.71 -17.71 -1.04
N PHE A 33 -22.00 -18.79 -1.38
CA PHE A 33 -21.21 -18.88 -2.59
C PHE A 33 -21.87 -19.79 -3.62
N GLU A 34 -21.72 -19.46 -4.90
CA GLU A 34 -22.01 -20.41 -5.98
C GLU A 34 -21.10 -21.64 -5.87
N ARG A 35 -21.58 -22.77 -6.39
CA ARG A 35 -20.86 -24.05 -6.33
C ARG A 35 -19.45 -23.90 -6.92
N GLY A 36 -18.42 -24.26 -6.14
CA GLY A 36 -17.01 -24.19 -6.50
C GLY A 36 -16.33 -22.84 -6.22
N PHE A 37 -17.10 -21.76 -6.01
CA PHE A 37 -16.52 -20.46 -5.63
C PHE A 37 -15.96 -20.49 -4.21
N GLY A 38 -16.57 -21.25 -3.29
CA GLY A 38 -16.05 -21.39 -1.93
C GLY A 38 -14.60 -21.88 -1.91
N THR A 39 -14.30 -22.92 -2.69
CA THR A 39 -12.94 -23.48 -2.79
C THR A 39 -11.97 -22.52 -3.49
N THR A 40 -12.43 -21.84 -4.53
CA THR A 40 -11.60 -20.89 -5.29
C THR A 40 -11.19 -19.70 -4.44
N VAL A 41 -12.16 -19.08 -3.75
CA VAL A 41 -11.93 -17.95 -2.85
C VAL A 41 -11.13 -18.38 -1.62
N GLY A 42 -11.49 -19.49 -1.00
CA GLY A 42 -10.79 -20.03 0.17
C GLY A 42 -9.31 -20.33 -0.10
N ASN A 43 -9.01 -20.97 -1.23
CA ASN A 43 -7.63 -21.26 -1.62
C ASN A 43 -6.85 -19.97 -1.95
N SER A 44 -7.49 -19.02 -2.63
CA SER A 44 -6.86 -17.73 -2.99
C SER A 44 -6.51 -16.91 -1.75
N LEU A 45 -7.46 -16.76 -0.81
CA LEU A 45 -7.23 -16.06 0.45
C LEU A 45 -6.17 -16.77 1.29
N ARG A 46 -6.20 -18.10 1.38
CA ARG A 46 -5.18 -18.87 2.09
C ARG A 46 -3.77 -18.59 1.58
N ARG A 47 -3.59 -18.50 0.27
CA ARG A 47 -2.27 -18.20 -0.33
C ARG A 47 -1.80 -16.81 0.07
N ILE A 48 -2.67 -15.81 -0.10
CA ILE A 48 -2.33 -14.40 0.17
C ILE A 48 -2.05 -14.16 1.66
N LEU A 49 -2.86 -14.74 2.54
CA LEU A 49 -2.67 -14.65 4.00
C LEU A 49 -1.30 -15.17 4.43
N LEU A 50 -0.80 -16.25 3.81
CA LEU A 50 0.49 -16.84 4.16
C LEU A 50 1.69 -16.14 3.52
N SER A 51 1.51 -15.43 2.40
CA SER A 51 2.65 -14.92 1.61
C SER A 51 2.78 -13.40 1.54
N SER A 52 1.68 -12.66 1.55
CA SER A 52 1.65 -11.29 1.00
C SER A 52 1.29 -10.21 2.02
N LEU A 53 0.96 -10.61 3.24
CA LEU A 53 0.80 -9.67 4.34
C LEU A 53 2.14 -9.09 4.76
N GLU A 54 2.07 -7.85 5.18
CA GLU A 54 3.20 -7.10 5.71
C GLU A 54 3.39 -7.43 7.19
N GLY A 55 4.63 -7.53 7.61
CA GLY A 55 5.00 -7.70 9.00
C GLY A 55 6.47 -7.42 9.20
N ALA A 56 6.95 -7.60 10.44
CA ALA A 56 8.31 -7.27 10.83
C ALA A 56 9.07 -8.50 11.31
N ALA A 57 10.36 -8.54 11.00
CA ALA A 57 11.26 -9.60 11.43
C ALA A 57 12.69 -9.09 11.61
N VAL A 58 13.47 -9.83 12.40
CA VAL A 58 14.91 -9.59 12.56
C VAL A 58 15.65 -10.02 11.29
N THR A 59 16.46 -9.14 10.74
CA THR A 59 17.22 -9.37 9.49
C THR A 59 18.70 -9.65 9.74
N SER A 60 19.27 -9.02 10.75
CA SER A 60 20.68 -9.18 11.10
C SER A 60 20.86 -9.16 12.60
N VAL A 61 21.88 -9.88 13.07
CA VAL A 61 22.21 -10.01 14.49
C VAL A 61 23.73 -9.85 14.66
N LYS A 62 24.15 -9.06 15.63
CA LYS A 62 25.54 -8.87 16.04
C LYS A 62 25.66 -9.23 17.52
N ILE A 63 26.43 -10.26 17.83
CA ILE A 63 26.60 -10.76 19.19
C ILE A 63 28.00 -10.43 19.68
N ALA A 64 28.11 -9.81 20.85
CA ALA A 64 29.39 -9.45 21.45
C ALA A 64 30.22 -10.72 21.74
N GLY A 65 31.40 -10.81 21.13
CA GLY A 65 32.31 -11.95 21.29
C GLY A 65 32.12 -13.08 20.29
N ALA A 66 31.13 -13.00 19.40
CA ALA A 66 30.96 -13.95 18.30
C ALA A 66 31.35 -13.29 16.96
N SER A 67 32.31 -13.90 16.25
CA SER A 67 32.69 -13.46 14.90
C SER A 67 31.86 -14.12 13.79
N HIS A 68 31.28 -15.29 14.08
CA HIS A 68 30.50 -16.10 13.14
C HIS A 68 29.47 -16.97 13.89
N GLU A 69 28.52 -17.54 13.15
CA GLU A 69 27.39 -18.32 13.69
C GLU A 69 27.77 -19.65 14.37
N PHE A 70 28.89 -20.27 13.98
CA PHE A 70 29.32 -21.58 14.52
C PHE A 70 30.14 -21.50 15.82
N MET A 71 30.15 -20.35 16.49
CA MET A 71 30.97 -20.14 17.68
C MET A 71 30.18 -20.46 18.95
N SER A 72 30.86 -20.95 19.98
CA SER A 72 30.31 -21.04 21.34
C SER A 72 30.82 -19.87 22.18
N LEU A 73 29.97 -19.31 23.03
CA LEU A 73 30.33 -18.20 23.92
C LEU A 73 30.63 -18.73 25.33
N PRO A 74 31.78 -18.36 25.93
CA PRO A 74 32.08 -18.77 27.30
C PRO A 74 31.09 -18.13 28.29
N GLY A 75 30.55 -18.93 29.21
CA GLY A 75 29.58 -18.47 30.22
C GLY A 75 28.13 -18.39 29.73
N VAL A 76 27.84 -18.90 28.53
CA VAL A 76 26.49 -19.04 27.96
C VAL A 76 26.22 -20.53 27.75
N LEU A 77 25.00 -20.98 28.06
CA LEU A 77 24.62 -22.39 27.94
C LEU A 77 24.42 -22.81 26.47
N GLU A 78 23.82 -21.95 25.66
CA GLU A 78 23.49 -22.19 24.25
C GLU A 78 24.61 -21.73 23.30
N ASP A 79 24.74 -22.42 22.16
CA ASP A 79 25.64 -22.00 21.08
C ASP A 79 25.05 -20.82 20.29
N VAL A 80 25.90 -20.09 19.54
CA VAL A 80 25.45 -18.93 18.75
C VAL A 80 24.34 -19.31 17.75
N THR A 81 24.41 -20.50 17.14
CA THR A 81 23.35 -21.02 16.26
C THR A 81 22.00 -21.11 16.97
N ASP A 82 21.98 -21.62 18.19
CA ASP A 82 20.75 -21.79 18.99
C ASP A 82 20.19 -20.44 19.40
N ILE A 83 21.06 -19.49 19.77
CA ILE A 83 20.68 -18.10 20.04
C ILE A 83 20.02 -17.47 18.81
N ILE A 84 20.60 -17.66 17.61
CA ILE A 84 20.01 -17.16 16.36
C ILE A 84 18.63 -17.79 16.10
N LEU A 85 18.46 -19.09 16.34
CA LEU A 85 17.16 -19.76 16.23
C LEU A 85 16.14 -19.21 17.23
N ASN A 86 16.55 -18.93 18.46
CA ASN A 86 15.70 -18.30 19.47
C ASN A 86 15.31 -16.87 19.06
N ILE A 87 16.25 -16.09 18.49
CA ILE A 87 15.97 -14.73 17.99
C ILE A 87 14.96 -14.77 16.84
N LYS A 88 15.03 -15.76 15.93
CA LYS A 88 14.00 -15.95 14.89
C LYS A 88 12.60 -16.20 15.47
N GLY A 89 12.51 -16.68 16.71
CA GLY A 89 11.25 -16.89 17.41
C GLY A 89 10.63 -15.63 18.03
N ILE A 90 11.32 -14.49 17.99
CA ILE A 90 10.80 -13.22 18.52
C ILE A 90 9.68 -12.70 17.61
N VAL A 91 8.55 -12.32 18.22
CA VAL A 91 7.42 -11.70 17.53
C VAL A 91 7.52 -10.19 17.73
N VAL A 92 7.87 -9.49 16.66
CA VAL A 92 8.06 -8.03 16.65
C VAL A 92 6.92 -7.37 15.86
N CYS A 93 6.41 -6.27 16.38
CA CYS A 93 5.52 -5.35 15.68
C CYS A 93 6.29 -4.09 15.31
N TYR A 94 6.32 -3.77 14.01
CA TYR A 94 6.97 -2.57 13.49
C TYR A 94 6.35 -2.19 12.14
N ASP A 95 5.82 -0.97 12.06
CA ASP A 95 5.10 -0.44 10.89
C ASP A 95 5.90 0.62 10.11
N GLY A 96 7.20 0.80 10.40
CA GLY A 96 8.04 1.76 9.69
C GLY A 96 8.78 1.17 8.49
N GLU A 97 9.22 2.04 7.56
CA GLU A 97 9.97 1.63 6.36
C GLU A 97 11.47 1.49 6.61
N GLU A 98 12.04 2.30 7.51
CA GLU A 98 13.48 2.28 7.79
C GLU A 98 13.86 1.13 8.72
N PRO A 99 15.05 0.53 8.58
CA PRO A 99 15.54 -0.43 9.56
C PRO A 99 15.70 0.21 10.95
N ARG A 100 15.33 -0.53 12.00
CA ARG A 100 15.51 -0.11 13.40
C ARG A 100 16.39 -1.09 14.15
N ARG A 101 17.09 -0.58 15.16
CA ARG A 101 17.98 -1.39 15.99
C ARG A 101 17.32 -1.70 17.32
N MET A 102 17.52 -2.92 17.78
CA MET A 102 17.15 -3.38 19.12
C MET A 102 18.39 -3.92 19.81
N ARG A 103 18.49 -3.72 21.12
CA ARG A 103 19.65 -4.15 21.88
C ARG A 103 19.25 -4.88 23.16
N VAL A 104 20.00 -5.92 23.50
CA VAL A 104 19.90 -6.60 24.79
C VAL A 104 21.27 -6.54 25.44
N VAL A 105 21.34 -6.10 26.70
CA VAL A 105 22.57 -6.16 27.50
C VAL A 105 22.27 -6.79 28.85
N ARG A 106 22.99 -7.85 29.19
CA ARG A 106 22.89 -8.52 30.48
C ARG A 106 24.27 -8.88 31.00
N ARG A 107 24.46 -8.77 32.32
CA ARG A 107 25.77 -8.96 32.99
C ARG A 107 25.74 -9.98 34.12
N THR A 108 24.55 -10.37 34.54
CA THR A 108 24.33 -11.26 35.68
C THR A 108 23.85 -12.61 35.18
N ARG A 109 24.28 -13.67 35.88
CA ARG A 109 23.80 -15.04 35.67
C ARG A 109 22.27 -15.12 35.63
N GLY A 110 21.73 -15.91 34.70
CA GLY A 110 20.29 -16.16 34.57
C GLY A 110 19.80 -16.17 33.12
N GLU A 111 18.49 -16.37 32.96
CA GLU A 111 17.82 -16.35 31.65
C GLU A 111 17.72 -14.92 31.11
N VAL A 112 18.09 -14.75 29.84
CA VAL A 112 17.89 -13.53 29.06
C VAL A 112 16.59 -13.70 28.27
N ARG A 113 15.62 -12.82 28.51
CA ARG A 113 14.29 -12.91 27.89
C ARG A 113 14.10 -11.82 26.84
N ALA A 114 13.15 -12.02 25.93
CA ALA A 114 12.77 -11.03 24.94
C ALA A 114 12.20 -9.74 25.58
N GLY A 115 11.64 -9.83 26.79
CA GLY A 115 11.26 -8.65 27.58
C GLY A 115 12.44 -7.79 28.06
N ASP A 116 13.67 -8.30 28.01
CA ASP A 116 14.89 -7.53 28.35
C ASP A 116 15.43 -6.73 27.13
N ILE A 117 14.73 -6.79 25.99
CA ILE A 117 15.11 -6.06 24.77
C ILE A 117 14.80 -4.57 24.93
N GLU A 118 15.83 -3.75 24.82
CA GLU A 118 15.72 -2.31 24.62
C GLU A 118 15.47 -2.05 23.13
N ALA A 119 14.26 -1.64 22.79
CA ALA A 119 13.85 -1.33 21.43
C ALA A 119 13.58 0.17 21.26
N ASP A 120 13.77 0.69 20.04
CA ASP A 120 13.37 2.05 19.69
C ASP A 120 11.84 2.23 19.81
N THR A 121 11.36 3.45 20.04
CA THR A 121 9.93 3.79 20.27
C THR A 121 8.90 3.16 19.32
N PRO A 122 9.14 2.99 18.00
CA PRO A 122 8.15 2.39 17.11
C PRO A 122 8.15 0.85 17.08
N VAL A 123 9.05 0.19 17.81
CA VAL A 123 9.21 -1.27 17.79
C VAL A 123 8.68 -1.85 19.08
N GLU A 124 7.73 -2.79 18.96
CA GLU A 124 7.13 -3.48 20.11
C GLU A 124 7.40 -4.99 20.03
N VAL A 125 7.82 -5.59 21.14
CA VAL A 125 8.05 -7.03 21.26
C VAL A 125 6.88 -7.67 22.01
N LEU A 126 6.09 -8.48 21.31
CA LEU A 126 4.85 -9.05 21.87
C LEU A 126 5.13 -10.25 22.78
N ASN A 127 6.13 -11.08 22.47
CA ASN A 127 6.44 -12.28 23.22
C ASN A 127 7.52 -12.06 24.29
N SER A 128 7.25 -11.19 25.26
CA SER A 128 8.21 -10.82 26.32
C SER A 128 8.76 -12.00 27.13
N ASP A 129 8.01 -13.10 27.26
CA ASP A 129 8.42 -14.29 28.03
C ASP A 129 9.39 -15.22 27.29
N HIS A 130 9.64 -14.98 25.99
CA HIS A 130 10.47 -15.84 25.16
C HIS A 130 11.93 -15.80 25.59
N VAL A 131 12.55 -16.96 25.82
CA VAL A 131 13.95 -17.06 26.28
C VAL A 131 14.87 -16.99 25.07
N LEU A 132 15.86 -16.10 25.12
CA LEU A 132 16.87 -15.93 24.07
C LEU A 132 18.11 -16.78 24.35
N ALA A 133 18.61 -16.72 25.58
CA ALA A 133 19.80 -17.43 26.03
C ALA A 133 19.82 -17.55 27.57
N THR A 134 20.63 -18.44 28.09
CA THR A 134 20.82 -18.68 29.52
C THR A 134 22.30 -18.48 29.89
N LEU A 135 22.58 -17.49 30.74
CA LEU A 135 23.93 -17.20 31.22
C LEU A 135 24.27 -18.10 32.41
N THR A 136 25.34 -18.88 32.31
CA THR A 136 25.82 -19.76 33.39
C THR A 136 26.70 -19.02 34.39
N ASP A 137 27.41 -17.99 33.94
CA ASP A 137 28.35 -17.18 34.70
C ASP A 137 28.04 -15.67 34.55
N ASP A 138 28.65 -14.83 35.38
CA ASP A 138 28.54 -13.36 35.30
C ASP A 138 29.42 -12.81 34.17
N VAL A 139 28.95 -12.98 32.93
CA VAL A 139 29.61 -12.52 31.70
C VAL A 139 28.88 -11.33 31.07
N HIS A 140 29.63 -10.47 30.37
CA HIS A 140 29.05 -9.34 29.64
C HIS A 140 28.42 -9.83 28.33
N PHE A 141 27.12 -10.15 28.38
CA PHE A 141 26.35 -10.56 27.22
C PHE A 141 25.69 -9.36 26.55
N GLY A 142 25.89 -9.22 25.24
CA GLY A 142 25.32 -8.12 24.45
C GLY A 142 24.92 -8.59 23.06
N ILE A 143 23.67 -8.36 22.69
CA ILE A 143 23.15 -8.62 21.35
C ILE A 143 22.62 -7.31 20.78
N GLU A 144 22.97 -7.04 19.53
CA GLU A 144 22.36 -6.00 18.71
C GLU A 144 21.65 -6.66 17.54
N MET A 145 20.40 -6.28 17.29
CA MET A 145 19.53 -6.84 16.27
C MET A 145 18.99 -5.73 15.38
N GLU A 146 18.83 -6.00 14.10
CA GLU A 146 18.19 -5.10 13.15
C GLU A 146 16.83 -5.66 12.75
N VAL A 147 15.78 -4.83 12.83
CA VAL A 147 14.41 -5.17 12.45
C VAL A 147 14.06 -4.41 11.19
N LYS A 148 13.43 -5.11 10.24
CA LYS A 148 12.87 -4.51 9.03
C LYS A 148 11.43 -4.97 8.84
N SER A 149 10.63 -4.12 8.20
CA SER A 149 9.34 -4.49 7.65
C SER A 149 9.54 -5.17 6.29
N GLY A 150 8.71 -6.15 6.00
CA GLY A 150 8.84 -6.96 4.79
C GLY A 150 7.60 -7.81 4.53
N ARG A 151 7.69 -8.67 3.51
CA ARG A 151 6.61 -9.58 3.12
C ARG A 151 7.15 -10.97 2.84
N GLY A 152 6.39 -11.97 3.25
CA GLY A 152 6.72 -13.37 2.99
C GLY A 152 7.98 -13.82 3.74
N TYR A 153 8.93 -14.37 2.99
CA TYR A 153 10.16 -14.94 3.50
C TYR A 153 11.35 -14.36 2.72
N SER A 154 12.37 -13.91 3.43
CA SER A 154 13.65 -13.54 2.83
C SER A 154 14.78 -14.37 3.44
N PRO A 155 15.56 -15.11 2.62
CA PRO A 155 16.69 -15.87 3.10
C PRO A 155 17.83 -14.97 3.59
N ALA A 156 18.68 -15.49 4.46
CA ALA A 156 19.83 -14.77 5.01
C ALA A 156 20.74 -14.17 3.91
N SER A 157 20.86 -14.82 2.75
CA SER A 157 21.66 -14.32 1.62
C SER A 157 21.14 -13.02 1.01
N GLU A 158 19.83 -12.76 1.06
CA GLU A 158 19.23 -11.50 0.58
C GLU A 158 19.37 -10.38 1.60
N ASN A 159 19.45 -10.74 2.89
CA ASN A 159 19.66 -9.81 3.99
C ASN A 159 21.14 -9.39 4.15
N ALA A 160 22.07 -10.12 3.54
CA ALA A 160 23.49 -9.82 3.59
C ALA A 160 23.81 -8.54 2.81
N ALA A 161 24.37 -7.54 3.49
CA ALA A 161 24.81 -6.31 2.82
C ALA A 161 26.18 -6.52 2.14
N PRO A 162 26.43 -5.91 0.97
CA PRO A 162 27.71 -6.04 0.27
C PRO A 162 28.91 -5.44 1.04
N GLU A 163 28.67 -4.49 1.96
CA GLU A 163 29.69 -3.87 2.82
C GLU A 163 29.41 -4.13 4.31
N GLN A 164 29.24 -5.40 4.68
CA GLN A 164 28.89 -5.79 6.04
C GLN A 164 30.10 -5.79 6.98
N GLU A 165 29.96 -5.18 8.16
CA GLU A 165 30.97 -5.24 9.22
C GLU A 165 31.22 -6.68 9.67
N ILE A 166 32.47 -6.99 10.01
CA ILE A 166 32.85 -8.28 10.59
C ILE A 166 32.09 -8.49 11.92
N GLY A 167 31.44 -9.65 12.06
CA GLY A 167 30.67 -10.04 13.23
C GLY A 167 29.16 -9.76 13.15
N VAL A 168 28.66 -9.16 12.07
CA VAL A 168 27.22 -9.13 11.78
C VAL A 168 26.85 -10.43 11.07
N ILE A 169 25.85 -11.13 11.60
CA ILE A 169 25.35 -12.41 11.08
C ILE A 169 23.97 -12.14 10.46
N PRO A 170 23.79 -12.33 9.14
CA PRO A 170 22.49 -12.19 8.52
C PRO A 170 21.61 -13.40 8.88
N VAL A 171 20.33 -13.16 9.08
CA VAL A 171 19.38 -14.16 9.56
C VAL A 171 18.23 -14.28 8.58
N ASP A 172 17.71 -15.50 8.35
CA ASP A 172 16.49 -15.65 7.57
C ASP A 172 15.30 -15.01 8.27
N SER A 173 14.52 -14.23 7.53
CA SER A 173 13.46 -13.40 8.07
C SER A 173 12.10 -13.88 7.59
N VAL A 174 11.24 -14.25 8.54
CA VAL A 174 9.85 -14.61 8.30
C VAL A 174 8.98 -13.41 8.69
N TYR A 175 8.53 -12.64 7.70
CA TYR A 175 7.74 -11.44 7.93
C TYR A 175 6.24 -11.72 8.09
N SER A 176 5.79 -12.96 7.84
CA SER A 176 4.36 -13.28 7.80
C SER A 176 3.75 -13.29 9.21
N PRO A 177 2.75 -12.44 9.51
CA PRO A 177 2.06 -12.45 10.80
C PRO A 177 1.09 -13.64 10.96
N VAL A 178 0.78 -14.34 9.87
CA VAL A 178 -0.14 -15.49 9.86
C VAL A 178 0.64 -16.78 9.90
N VAL A 179 0.49 -17.52 11.00
CA VAL A 179 1.20 -18.80 11.22
C VAL A 179 0.52 -19.94 10.48
N ARG A 180 -0.82 -19.94 10.45
CA ARG A 180 -1.59 -21.05 9.88
C ARG A 180 -2.92 -20.57 9.33
N VAL A 181 -3.34 -21.18 8.23
CA VAL A 181 -4.68 -21.00 7.65
C VAL A 181 -5.24 -22.34 7.19
N ARG A 182 -6.48 -22.61 7.56
CA ARG A 182 -7.27 -23.76 7.10
C ARG A 182 -8.58 -23.25 6.53
N TYR A 183 -9.03 -23.83 5.41
CA TYR A 183 -10.36 -23.59 4.90
C TYR A 183 -11.09 -24.92 4.68
N ARG A 184 -12.41 -24.89 4.79
CA ARG A 184 -13.31 -25.98 4.39
C ARG A 184 -14.55 -25.38 3.73
N THR A 185 -15.12 -26.13 2.80
CA THR A 185 -16.38 -25.79 2.16
C THR A 185 -17.46 -26.75 2.62
N GLU A 186 -18.64 -26.23 2.95
CA GLU A 186 -19.81 -26.99 3.36
C GLU A 186 -20.99 -26.62 2.46
N GLU A 187 -21.97 -27.49 2.28
CA GLU A 187 -23.16 -27.18 1.49
C GLU A 187 -24.14 -26.34 2.33
N THR A 188 -24.68 -25.27 1.75
CA THR A 188 -25.69 -24.41 2.38
C THR A 188 -26.93 -24.28 1.52
N ARG A 189 -28.08 -24.18 2.19
CA ARG A 189 -29.39 -24.02 1.52
C ARG A 189 -29.80 -22.56 1.50
N VAL A 190 -30.00 -22.04 0.29
CA VAL A 190 -30.52 -20.68 0.08
C VAL A 190 -31.93 -20.78 -0.53
N GLY A 191 -32.94 -20.58 0.32
CA GLY A 191 -34.34 -20.71 -0.09
C GLY A 191 -34.70 -22.14 -0.48
N GLN A 192 -35.04 -22.37 -1.76
CA GLN A 192 -35.40 -23.69 -2.28
C GLN A 192 -34.23 -24.47 -2.90
N ARG A 193 -33.06 -23.84 -3.07
CA ARG A 193 -31.87 -24.46 -3.66
C ARG A 193 -30.86 -24.81 -2.57
N THR A 194 -30.30 -26.01 -2.62
CA THR A 194 -29.37 -26.57 -1.62
C THR A 194 -27.92 -26.66 -2.10
N ASN A 195 -27.63 -26.25 -3.33
CA ASN A 195 -26.35 -26.47 -3.99
C ASN A 195 -25.37 -25.28 -3.90
N PHE A 196 -25.51 -24.46 -2.86
CA PHE A 196 -24.58 -23.35 -2.60
C PHE A 196 -23.48 -23.80 -1.64
N ASP A 197 -22.34 -23.14 -1.73
CA ASP A 197 -21.21 -23.38 -0.84
C ASP A 197 -21.21 -22.36 0.31
N ARG A 198 -20.83 -22.83 1.49
CA ARG A 198 -20.45 -22.05 2.67
C ARG A 198 -18.97 -22.24 2.88
N LEU A 199 -18.22 -21.14 2.87
CA LEU A 199 -16.78 -21.16 3.15
C LEU A 199 -16.57 -20.93 4.64
N ILE A 200 -15.87 -21.86 5.29
CA ILE A 200 -15.38 -21.68 6.66
C ILE A 200 -13.86 -21.55 6.60
N LEU A 201 -13.36 -20.42 7.11
CA LEU A 201 -11.96 -20.07 7.15
C LEU A 201 -11.50 -19.95 8.60
N ASP A 202 -10.50 -20.74 8.96
CA ASP A 202 -9.82 -20.71 10.25
C ASP A 202 -8.43 -20.08 10.05
N VAL A 203 -8.15 -18.99 10.76
CA VAL A 203 -6.91 -18.20 10.66
C VAL A 203 -6.25 -18.10 12.02
N TRP A 204 -4.95 -18.40 12.10
CA TRP A 204 -4.11 -18.26 13.28
C TRP A 204 -3.02 -17.22 13.03
N THR A 205 -2.95 -16.19 13.87
CA THR A 205 -1.94 -15.13 13.83
C THR A 205 -1.01 -15.22 15.03
N ASN A 206 0.16 -14.58 14.93
CA ASN A 206 1.14 -14.46 16.01
C ASN A 206 0.82 -13.33 17.01
N GLY A 207 -0.29 -12.61 16.83
CA GLY A 207 -0.70 -11.47 17.67
C GLY A 207 -0.30 -10.10 17.13
N THR A 208 0.60 -10.02 16.14
CA THR A 208 0.98 -8.73 15.51
C THR A 208 -0.19 -8.11 14.75
N VAL A 209 -1.04 -8.94 14.15
CA VAL A 209 -2.23 -8.51 13.41
C VAL A 209 -3.44 -9.34 13.86
N ALA A 210 -4.57 -8.68 14.07
CA ALA A 210 -5.82 -9.36 14.37
C ALA A 210 -6.29 -10.20 13.16
N PRO A 211 -6.87 -11.40 13.37
CA PRO A 211 -7.33 -12.27 12.28
C PRO A 211 -8.31 -11.58 11.31
N GLU A 212 -9.14 -10.66 11.80
CA GLU A 212 -10.08 -9.86 11.01
C GLU A 212 -9.36 -8.95 10.02
N ASP A 213 -8.40 -8.18 10.53
CA ASP A 213 -7.64 -7.22 9.74
C ASP A 213 -6.77 -7.94 8.69
N ALA A 214 -6.20 -9.09 9.07
CA ALA A 214 -5.46 -9.95 8.15
C ALA A 214 -6.32 -10.40 6.96
N ILE A 215 -7.57 -10.80 7.18
CA ILE A 215 -8.50 -11.21 6.11
C ILE A 215 -8.89 -10.01 5.24
N VAL A 216 -9.18 -8.87 5.85
CA VAL A 216 -9.53 -7.65 5.12
C VAL A 216 -8.39 -7.24 4.20
N GLU A 217 -7.16 -7.25 4.70
CA GLU A 217 -5.99 -6.90 3.90
C GLU A 217 -5.71 -7.93 2.80
N ALA A 218 -5.83 -9.22 3.09
CA ALA A 218 -5.71 -10.27 2.08
C ALA A 218 -6.77 -10.14 0.97
N ALA A 219 -8.02 -9.81 1.31
CA ALA A 219 -9.09 -9.58 0.34
C ALA A 219 -8.83 -8.33 -0.51
N ARG A 220 -8.30 -7.25 0.08
CA ARG A 220 -7.89 -6.04 -0.66
C ARG A 220 -6.78 -6.36 -1.66
N ILE A 221 -5.77 -7.12 -1.24
CA ILE A 221 -4.67 -7.56 -2.11
C ILE A 221 -5.23 -8.40 -3.27
N LEU A 222 -6.09 -9.38 -2.99
CA LEU A 222 -6.72 -10.20 -4.03
C LEU A 222 -7.48 -9.36 -5.05
N ARG A 223 -8.29 -8.40 -4.59
CA ARG A 223 -9.03 -7.49 -5.46
C ARG A 223 -8.10 -6.65 -6.33
N LYS A 224 -7.03 -6.09 -5.76
CA LYS A 224 -6.03 -5.31 -6.51
C LYS A 224 -5.39 -6.14 -7.64
N HIS A 225 -5.09 -7.41 -7.40
CA HIS A 225 -4.58 -8.32 -8.44
C HIS A 225 -5.60 -8.69 -9.51
N LEU A 226 -6.90 -8.60 -9.22
CA LEU A 226 -7.97 -8.85 -10.19
C LEU A 226 -8.31 -7.61 -11.04
N ASN A 227 -7.98 -6.40 -10.58
CA ASN A 227 -8.29 -5.15 -11.30
C ASN A 227 -7.78 -5.12 -12.77
N PRO A 228 -6.54 -5.56 -13.09
CA PRO A 228 -6.07 -5.58 -14.47
C PRO A 228 -6.92 -6.45 -15.41
N PHE A 229 -7.50 -7.55 -14.89
CA PHE A 229 -8.40 -8.40 -15.67
C PHE A 229 -9.76 -7.75 -15.92
N ILE A 230 -10.23 -6.94 -14.97
CA ILE A 230 -11.48 -6.16 -15.11
C ILE A 230 -11.30 -5.04 -16.14
N GLN A 231 -10.13 -4.38 -16.11
CA GLN A 231 -9.77 -3.25 -16.96
C GLN A 231 -9.08 -3.68 -18.28
N TYR A 232 -9.31 -4.92 -18.73
CA TYR A 232 -8.59 -5.49 -19.87
C TYR A 232 -8.63 -4.61 -21.13
N HIS A 233 -9.75 -3.94 -21.38
CA HIS A 233 -9.93 -3.06 -22.54
C HIS A 233 -9.44 -1.61 -22.32
N ASP A 234 -9.22 -1.21 -21.06
CA ASP A 234 -8.77 0.14 -20.68
C ASP A 234 -7.23 0.22 -20.51
N LEU A 235 -6.52 -0.91 -20.68
CA LEU A 235 -5.06 -1.04 -20.59
C LEU A 235 -4.26 -0.26 -21.66
N GLY A 236 -4.92 0.55 -22.49
CA GLY A 236 -4.28 1.47 -23.44
C GLY A 236 -3.74 2.76 -22.81
N SER A 237 -4.20 3.15 -21.62
CA SER A 237 -3.69 4.35 -20.95
C SER A 237 -3.13 4.03 -19.58
N LYS A 238 -1.84 3.69 -19.60
CA LYS A 238 -0.88 3.95 -18.53
C LYS A 238 -1.10 3.16 -17.22
N LEU A 239 -0.45 1.99 -17.15
CA LEU A 239 0.17 1.52 -15.91
C LEU A 239 1.22 2.59 -15.47
N VAL A 240 0.77 3.68 -14.86
CA VAL A 240 1.66 4.65 -14.21
C VAL A 240 1.61 4.40 -12.72
N HIS A 241 2.78 4.02 -12.23
CA HIS A 241 3.17 4.00 -10.83
C HIS A 241 2.64 5.21 -10.05
N SER A 242 2.36 4.96 -8.77
CA SER A 242 2.38 5.93 -7.66
C SER A 242 1.49 7.16 -7.78
N LEU A 243 0.39 7.19 -7.02
CA LEU A 243 -0.06 8.28 -6.12
C LEU A 243 -1.45 7.94 -5.53
N PRO A 244 -1.83 8.51 -4.36
CA PRO A 244 -2.71 7.86 -3.40
C PRO A 244 -4.15 7.73 -3.88
N VAL A 245 -4.76 6.64 -3.45
CA VAL A 245 -6.16 6.30 -3.68
C VAL A 245 -7.06 7.40 -3.11
N VAL A 246 -7.44 8.36 -3.96
CA VAL A 246 -8.67 9.12 -3.73
C VAL A 246 -9.80 8.17 -4.07
N ILE A 247 -10.37 7.56 -3.02
CA ILE A 247 -11.60 6.80 -3.10
C ILE A 247 -12.69 7.76 -3.59
N LYS A 248 -12.92 7.83 -4.90
CA LYS A 248 -14.21 8.28 -5.42
C LYS A 248 -15.15 7.07 -5.34
N PRO A 249 -16.29 7.17 -4.64
CA PRO A 249 -17.24 6.07 -4.60
C PRO A 249 -17.72 5.80 -6.02
N VAL A 250 -17.54 4.55 -6.45
CA VAL A 250 -18.10 4.01 -7.70
C VAL A 250 -19.60 4.19 -7.60
N SER A 251 -20.11 5.23 -8.23
CA SER A 251 -21.52 5.53 -8.29
C SER A 251 -22.03 5.17 -9.67
N VAL A 252 -23.16 4.48 -9.68
CA VAL A 252 -23.93 3.97 -10.82
C VAL A 252 -24.60 5.15 -11.58
N VAL A 253 -23.93 6.30 -11.67
CA VAL A 253 -24.50 7.60 -12.08
C VAL A 253 -24.00 8.02 -13.47
N SER A 254 -23.01 7.33 -14.04
CA SER A 254 -22.43 7.73 -15.34
C SER A 254 -23.44 7.69 -16.49
N SER A 255 -24.42 6.77 -16.47
CA SER A 255 -25.36 6.60 -17.60
C SER A 255 -26.39 7.74 -17.74
N GLU A 256 -26.96 8.22 -16.62
CA GLU A 256 -27.90 9.34 -16.60
C GLU A 256 -27.17 10.68 -16.81
N LEU A 257 -25.95 10.79 -16.28
CA LEU A 257 -25.14 11.99 -16.40
C LEU A 257 -24.69 12.22 -17.86
N GLU A 258 -24.19 11.18 -18.53
CA GLU A 258 -23.83 11.23 -19.95
C GLU A 258 -25.03 11.63 -20.83
N LYS A 259 -26.20 11.04 -20.59
CA LYS A 259 -27.44 11.41 -21.30
C LYS A 259 -27.83 12.88 -21.08
N THR A 260 -27.56 13.42 -19.90
CA THR A 260 -27.90 14.82 -19.57
C THR A 260 -26.91 15.80 -20.20
N LEU A 261 -25.64 15.43 -20.30
CA LEU A 261 -24.61 16.25 -20.93
C LEU A 261 -24.80 16.41 -22.44
N HIS A 262 -25.39 15.41 -23.11
CA HIS A 262 -25.69 15.45 -24.54
C HIS A 262 -26.99 16.20 -24.91
N LYS A 263 -27.78 16.64 -23.93
CA LYS A 263 -28.99 17.43 -24.20
C LYS A 263 -28.64 18.85 -24.68
N PRO A 264 -29.49 19.47 -25.51
CA PRO A 264 -29.31 20.85 -25.94
C PRO A 264 -29.52 21.81 -24.77
N VAL A 265 -28.82 22.95 -24.78
CA VAL A 265 -28.98 24.01 -23.76
C VAL A 265 -30.41 24.59 -23.73
N ALA A 266 -31.16 24.47 -24.83
CA ALA A 266 -32.57 24.87 -24.90
C ALA A 266 -33.47 24.14 -23.89
N ASP A 267 -33.11 22.93 -23.48
CA ASP A 267 -33.88 22.12 -22.52
C ASP A 267 -33.72 22.61 -21.06
N LEU A 268 -32.81 23.56 -20.78
CA LEU A 268 -32.57 24.08 -19.42
C LEU A 268 -33.58 25.18 -18.99
N ASP A 269 -34.62 25.46 -19.77
CA ASP A 269 -35.65 26.48 -19.51
C ASP A 269 -35.06 27.82 -19.03
N LEU A 270 -34.06 28.30 -19.78
CA LEU A 270 -33.39 29.57 -19.51
C LEU A 270 -34.20 30.75 -20.08
N SER A 271 -34.05 31.92 -19.47
CA SER A 271 -34.57 33.17 -20.01
C SER A 271 -34.10 33.40 -21.45
N VAL A 272 -34.97 34.02 -22.26
CA VAL A 272 -34.70 34.39 -23.67
C VAL A 272 -33.37 35.13 -23.83
N ARG A 273 -32.98 35.95 -22.84
CA ARG A 273 -31.69 36.64 -22.83
C ARG A 273 -30.50 35.70 -22.64
N ALA A 274 -30.58 34.74 -21.72
CA ALA A 274 -29.51 33.79 -21.46
C ALA A 274 -29.35 32.79 -22.63
N SER A 275 -30.46 32.30 -23.19
CA SER A 275 -30.44 31.39 -24.35
C SER A 275 -29.77 32.05 -25.58
N ASN A 276 -30.19 33.27 -25.94
CA ASN A 276 -29.63 33.98 -27.10
C ASN A 276 -28.15 34.33 -26.93
N CYS A 277 -27.68 34.56 -25.68
CA CYS A 277 -26.27 34.81 -25.42
C CYS A 277 -25.42 33.53 -25.55
N LEU A 278 -25.93 32.38 -25.11
CA LEU A 278 -25.24 31.10 -25.21
C LEU A 278 -25.21 30.60 -26.66
N GLU A 279 -26.28 30.80 -27.42
CA GLU A 279 -26.35 30.50 -28.86
C GLU A 279 -25.38 31.38 -29.66
N ALA A 280 -25.30 32.68 -29.36
CA ALA A 280 -24.32 33.59 -29.96
C ALA A 280 -22.87 33.20 -29.64
N ALA A 281 -22.64 32.53 -28.51
CA ALA A 281 -21.34 31.99 -28.10
C ALA A 281 -21.05 30.59 -28.65
N ARG A 282 -21.95 30.03 -29.50
CA ARG A 282 -21.88 28.67 -30.05
C ARG A 282 -21.82 27.56 -28.98
N ILE A 283 -22.46 27.78 -27.84
CA ILE A 283 -22.59 26.77 -26.78
C ILE A 283 -23.96 26.12 -26.94
N ASN A 284 -23.99 24.93 -27.54
CA ASN A 284 -25.24 24.30 -27.97
C ASN A 284 -25.66 23.15 -27.04
N THR A 285 -24.71 22.53 -26.33
CA THR A 285 -24.97 21.39 -25.43
C THR A 285 -24.70 21.73 -23.97
N ILE A 286 -25.39 21.03 -23.06
CA ILE A 286 -25.17 21.19 -21.61
C ILE A 286 -23.74 20.82 -21.25
N GLY A 287 -23.15 19.81 -21.90
CA GLY A 287 -21.76 19.41 -21.70
C GLY A 287 -20.75 20.52 -22.02
N GLU A 288 -20.96 21.29 -23.09
CA GLU A 288 -20.12 22.44 -23.43
C GLU A 288 -20.26 23.59 -22.41
N LEU A 289 -21.47 23.82 -21.91
CA LEU A 289 -21.76 24.87 -20.92
C LEU A 289 -21.07 24.60 -19.58
N VAL A 290 -21.13 23.36 -19.10
CA VAL A 290 -20.54 22.93 -17.81
C VAL A 290 -19.00 23.00 -17.84
N ARG A 291 -18.37 22.89 -19.02
CA ARG A 291 -16.91 23.04 -19.18
C ARG A 291 -16.44 24.49 -19.07
N LYS A 292 -17.32 25.48 -19.24
CA LYS A 292 -16.93 26.90 -19.15
C LYS A 292 -16.89 27.36 -17.69
N THR A 293 -15.91 28.19 -17.37
CA THR A 293 -15.82 28.82 -16.05
C THR A 293 -16.76 30.02 -15.96
N GLU A 294 -17.14 30.41 -14.73
CA GLU A 294 -17.96 31.61 -14.51
C GLU A 294 -17.32 32.88 -15.13
N SER A 295 -15.99 32.95 -15.06
CA SER A 295 -15.17 34.02 -15.65
C SER A 295 -15.28 34.07 -17.17
N ASP A 296 -15.34 32.92 -17.83
CA ASP A 296 -15.47 32.84 -19.29
C ASP A 296 -16.85 33.24 -19.77
N LEU A 297 -17.90 32.89 -19.02
CA LEU A 297 -19.27 33.28 -19.33
C LEU A 297 -19.50 34.79 -19.17
N LEU A 298 -18.86 35.42 -18.18
CA LEU A 298 -18.92 36.89 -17.99
C LEU A 298 -18.19 37.68 -19.08
N ARG A 299 -17.27 37.06 -19.83
CA ARG A 299 -16.60 37.69 -20.98
C ARG A 299 -17.48 37.69 -22.24
N LEU A 300 -18.58 36.94 -22.26
CA LEU A 300 -19.48 36.89 -23.40
C LEU A 300 -20.24 38.21 -23.55
N ARG A 301 -20.37 38.66 -24.81
CA ARG A 301 -21.06 39.91 -25.15
C ARG A 301 -22.51 39.85 -24.65
N SER A 302 -22.90 40.85 -23.85
CA SER A 302 -24.25 40.98 -23.27
C SER A 302 -24.62 39.93 -22.21
N PHE A 303 -23.64 39.19 -21.66
CA PHE A 303 -23.88 38.23 -20.57
C PHE A 303 -23.70 38.91 -19.19
N GLY A 304 -24.81 39.09 -18.47
CA GLY A 304 -24.82 39.81 -17.19
C GLY A 304 -24.80 38.91 -15.96
N LYS A 305 -24.52 39.51 -14.78
CA LYS A 305 -24.56 38.82 -13.46
C LYS A 305 -25.91 38.14 -13.18
N THR A 306 -27.01 38.67 -13.71
CA THR A 306 -28.35 38.08 -13.58
C THR A 306 -28.49 36.77 -14.36
N SER A 307 -27.96 36.71 -15.59
CA SER A 307 -27.96 35.50 -16.42
C SER A 307 -27.03 34.43 -15.85
N LEU A 308 -25.88 34.81 -15.30
CA LEU A 308 -24.96 33.87 -14.65
C LEU A 308 -25.61 33.16 -13.45
N ARG A 309 -26.31 33.92 -12.61
CA ARG A 309 -27.03 33.37 -11.44
C ARG A 309 -28.17 32.44 -11.87
N GLU A 310 -28.84 32.76 -12.97
CA GLU A 310 -29.89 31.92 -13.54
C GLU A 310 -29.34 30.57 -14.05
N VAL A 311 -28.25 30.61 -14.83
CA VAL A 311 -27.55 29.42 -15.32
C VAL A 311 -27.05 28.56 -14.16
N ARG A 312 -26.42 29.15 -13.15
CA ARG A 312 -25.94 28.43 -11.97
C ARG A 312 -27.06 27.72 -11.21
N ARG A 313 -28.22 28.36 -11.05
CA ARG A 313 -29.37 27.76 -10.38
C ARG A 313 -29.92 26.57 -11.18
N LYS A 314 -30.12 26.74 -12.49
CA LYS A 314 -30.65 25.69 -13.36
C LYS A 314 -29.70 24.50 -13.53
N LEU A 315 -28.40 24.75 -13.58
CA LEU A 315 -27.40 23.68 -13.55
C LEU A 315 -27.41 22.94 -12.21
N ALA A 316 -27.54 23.65 -11.09
CA ALA A 316 -27.66 23.03 -9.77
C ALA A 316 -28.93 22.18 -9.63
N ASP A 317 -30.07 22.63 -10.19
CA ASP A 317 -31.32 21.84 -10.25
C ASP A 317 -31.13 20.53 -11.04
N ALA A 318 -30.23 20.53 -12.04
CA ALA A 318 -29.84 19.35 -12.83
C ALA A 318 -28.66 18.56 -12.22
N GLY A 319 -28.16 18.93 -11.04
CA GLY A 319 -27.04 18.27 -10.36
C GLY A 319 -25.66 18.56 -10.97
N LEU A 320 -25.53 19.63 -11.76
CA LEU A 320 -24.32 20.02 -12.49
C LEU A 320 -23.74 21.35 -11.97
N SER A 321 -22.45 21.59 -12.18
CA SER A 321 -21.76 22.82 -11.77
C SER A 321 -20.83 23.33 -12.87
N LEU A 322 -20.61 24.64 -12.94
CA LEU A 322 -19.70 25.24 -13.91
C LEU A 322 -18.23 24.88 -13.60
N GLY A 323 -17.42 24.68 -14.64
CA GLY A 323 -16.00 24.32 -14.53
C GLY A 323 -15.70 22.82 -14.33
N MET A 324 -16.61 21.91 -14.67
CA MET A 324 -16.29 20.48 -14.63
C MET A 324 -15.35 20.11 -15.78
N VAL A 325 -14.26 19.42 -15.44
CA VAL A 325 -13.33 18.85 -16.41
C VAL A 325 -13.75 17.40 -16.68
N PHE A 326 -14.02 17.09 -17.94
CA PHE A 326 -14.32 15.74 -18.41
C PHE A 326 -13.19 15.29 -19.32
N ASP A 327 -12.60 14.13 -19.05
CA ASP A 327 -11.47 13.59 -19.82
C ASP A 327 -11.91 13.27 -21.25
N GLY A 328 -11.44 14.07 -22.21
CA GLY A 328 -11.82 13.88 -23.63
C GLY A 328 -11.34 14.92 -24.63
N ASP A 329 -10.62 15.99 -24.25
CA ASP A 329 -9.97 16.86 -25.24
C ASP A 329 -8.72 17.54 -24.67
N SER A 330 -7.55 17.10 -25.13
CA SER A 330 -6.27 17.75 -24.91
C SER A 330 -5.92 18.64 -26.11
N ALA A 331 -6.03 19.95 -25.96
CA ALA A 331 -5.29 20.95 -26.74
C ALA A 331 -5.31 22.32 -26.01
N GLY A 332 -4.14 22.81 -25.59
CA GLY A 332 -3.94 24.02 -24.78
C GLY A 332 -4.02 25.36 -25.55
N PRO A 333 -3.41 26.48 -25.07
CA PRO A 333 -2.59 26.63 -23.87
C PRO A 333 -3.12 27.63 -22.83
N ALA A 334 -2.50 27.54 -21.66
CA ALA A 334 -2.64 28.42 -20.51
C ALA A 334 -2.30 29.88 -20.83
N SER A 335 -3.07 30.81 -20.24
CA SER A 335 -2.59 32.15 -19.91
C SER A 335 -2.99 32.45 -18.47
N GLY A 336 -1.97 32.49 -17.61
CA GLY A 336 -2.09 32.76 -16.19
C GLY A 336 -2.34 34.24 -15.90
N GLY A 337 -3.04 34.49 -14.79
CA GLY A 337 -3.03 35.76 -14.09
C GLY A 337 -2.33 35.57 -12.74
N GLY A 338 -1.50 36.52 -12.35
CA GLY A 338 -0.86 36.54 -11.04
C GLY A 338 0.13 37.68 -10.88
N SER A 339 -0.39 38.86 -10.54
CA SER A 339 0.33 40.03 -10.03
C SER A 339 0.76 39.86 -8.57
N THR A 340 1.93 40.40 -8.20
CA THR A 340 2.28 41.28 -7.03
C THR A 340 3.79 41.15 -6.78
N ALA A 341 4.61 42.15 -7.09
CA ALA A 341 4.94 43.33 -6.28
C ALA A 341 5.75 43.00 -5.00
N GLY A 342 7.03 43.37 -5.02
CA GLY A 342 8.00 43.27 -3.93
C GLY A 342 9.33 43.90 -4.39
N ASP A 343 9.43 45.20 -4.18
CA ASP A 343 10.57 46.10 -4.36
C ASP A 343 11.59 45.88 -3.24
N ASP A 344 12.88 45.76 -3.53
CA ASP A 344 13.94 46.53 -2.85
C ASP A 344 15.32 46.31 -3.50
N GLY A 345 16.11 47.39 -3.50
CA GLY A 345 17.30 47.58 -4.35
C GLY A 345 18.60 46.90 -3.88
N GLY A 346 19.66 47.13 -4.64
CA GLY A 346 21.04 46.93 -4.20
C GLY A 346 22.00 46.54 -5.32
N ASP A 347 22.65 47.54 -5.90
CA ASP A 347 23.89 47.43 -6.68
C ASP A 347 24.99 46.70 -5.88
N ASP A 348 25.87 45.96 -6.57
CA ASP A 348 27.34 46.09 -6.47
C ASP A 348 28.07 45.01 -7.29
N ASP A 349 28.67 45.49 -8.38
CA ASP A 349 30.07 45.36 -8.82
C ASP A 349 30.86 44.02 -8.90
N ALA A 350 31.70 44.02 -9.96
CA ALA A 350 33.00 43.35 -10.17
C ALA A 350 32.97 41.84 -10.55
N SER A 351 33.38 41.42 -11.76
CA SER A 351 34.77 41.35 -12.31
C SER A 351 35.70 40.55 -11.40
N ASP A 352 36.55 39.60 -11.77
CA ASP A 352 37.20 39.18 -13.01
C ASP A 352 37.99 37.88 -12.65
N GLU A 353 38.64 37.27 -13.65
CA GLU A 353 39.68 36.22 -13.56
C GLU A 353 39.19 34.79 -13.24
N GLY A 354 39.30 33.77 -14.11
CA GLY A 354 40.26 33.56 -15.19
C GLY A 354 41.58 33.03 -14.62
N ILE A 355 41.82 31.72 -14.66
CA ILE A 355 43.10 31.10 -15.06
C ILE A 355 42.90 29.58 -15.28
N THR A 356 43.48 29.18 -16.39
CA THR A 356 43.51 27.92 -17.12
C THR A 356 44.55 26.89 -16.63
N ALA A 357 44.41 25.71 -17.24
CA ALA A 357 45.42 24.66 -17.51
C ALA A 357 45.46 23.50 -16.49
N GLY A 358 45.36 22.22 -16.86
CA GLY A 358 45.46 21.58 -18.17
C GLY A 358 46.51 20.48 -18.11
N ILE A 359 46.09 19.21 -18.06
CA ILE A 359 46.96 18.06 -18.39
C ILE A 359 46.11 17.02 -19.14
N ARG A 360 46.60 16.62 -20.30
CA ARG A 360 46.04 15.65 -21.26
C ARG A 360 47.04 14.49 -21.44
N HIS A 361 46.48 13.32 -21.77
CA HIS A 361 47.06 12.13 -22.43
C HIS A 361 48.08 11.28 -21.62
N ASP A 362 48.08 9.95 -21.66
CA ASP A 362 47.68 9.02 -22.74
C ASP A 362 47.43 7.59 -22.19
N PRO A 363 46.67 6.70 -22.88
CA PRO A 363 46.48 5.29 -22.53
C PRO A 363 47.48 4.39 -23.28
N ARG A 364 47.93 3.29 -22.67
CA ARG A 364 48.67 2.23 -23.38
C ARG A 364 48.15 0.84 -23.06
N GLU A 365 48.00 0.10 -24.16
CA GLU A 365 47.64 -1.30 -24.35
C GLU A 365 48.57 -2.28 -23.62
N VAL A 366 48.02 -3.43 -23.19
CA VAL A 366 48.68 -4.74 -23.32
C VAL A 366 47.59 -5.81 -23.56
N SER A 367 47.64 -6.44 -24.73
CA SER A 367 47.15 -7.80 -25.02
C SER A 367 48.38 -8.74 -24.98
N VAL A 368 48.34 -10.03 -24.60
CA VAL A 368 47.91 -11.20 -25.40
C VAL A 368 48.30 -12.51 -24.63
N HIS A 369 47.42 -13.54 -24.68
CA HIS A 369 47.60 -15.02 -24.54
C HIS A 369 48.10 -15.65 -23.22
N GLY A 370 47.70 -16.88 -22.82
CA GLY A 370 46.91 -17.94 -23.46
C GLY A 370 46.90 -19.25 -22.63
N ASP A 371 46.06 -20.18 -23.10
CA ASP A 371 45.98 -21.64 -22.92
C ASP A 371 45.72 -22.34 -21.58
N ALA A 372 44.64 -23.13 -21.63
CA ALA A 372 44.34 -24.28 -20.80
C ALA A 372 44.87 -25.58 -21.46
N PRO A 373 45.01 -26.66 -20.69
CA PRO A 373 44.74 -28.02 -21.14
C PRO A 373 43.34 -28.50 -20.71
#